data_AF-A0A7L4QPW1-F1
#
_entry.id   AF-A0A7L4QPW1-F1
#
_cell.length_a   1.000
_cell.length_b   1.000
_cell.length_c   1.000
_cell.angle_alpha   90.00
_cell.angle_beta   90.00
_cell.angle_gamma   90.00
#
_symmetry.space_group_name_H-M   'P 1'
#
loop_
_entity.id
_entity.type
_entity.pdbx_description
1 polymer ?
#
loop_
_entity_poly.entity_id
_entity_poly.type
_entity_poly.pdbx_seq_one_letter_code
_entity_poly.pdbx_strand_id
1 'polypeptide(L)'
;MAHLTVDIGGRPGVNCRGFCEYCYFKHVKETRPFGCRHCPPYQVGCDYCSRSVREYYQGWKTLREVGEETLANLQLMTGDLDRVTISGGGDPSCYPEFRDLIELLSGMEVPLHIGYTSGKGFDEVGIADFLIDHGLSEVSFTVFSVDPRKRKRYMHDPTPEVSLRVLERLCGEIEVYGAAVVLPGVNDGKYLEDTCRWLEERGAKGLILMRFANTTRQGLILGNAPVIKGQRIQTPEEFRDLVTDLAERFSLKISGTPLWDPAIGSPFAIRNEPDLLDKLPRLERSATVISGSVAAPAIRAILDARGGGVRVMAADKEIACLITPEDLQALDPAELGDPVIIPGRAFVHDRVAAQILSRDGVQRTVFRGPEMLTADAETSMGMTRDGVLLMEMEGFSDLIRLINRYGRER
;
A
#
# COMPACT_ATOMS: atom_id res chain seq x y z
N MET A 1 18.23 -2.57 -13.97
CA MET A 1 17.59 -3.69 -13.27
C MET A 1 16.11 -3.67 -13.59
N ALA A 2 15.59 -4.72 -14.21
CA ALA A 2 14.22 -4.78 -14.70
C ALA A 2 13.46 -5.88 -13.95
N HIS A 3 12.29 -5.54 -13.40
CA HIS A 3 11.43 -6.48 -12.68
C HIS A 3 10.22 -6.81 -13.56
N LEU A 4 9.93 -8.10 -13.74
CA LEU A 4 8.74 -8.55 -14.45
C LEU A 4 7.66 -8.95 -13.45
N THR A 5 6.48 -8.32 -13.55
CA THR A 5 5.31 -8.77 -12.79
C THR A 5 4.45 -9.69 -13.66
N VAL A 6 4.21 -10.90 -13.17
CA VAL A 6 3.33 -11.90 -13.78
C VAL A 6 1.99 -11.85 -13.06
N ASP A 7 0.98 -11.29 -13.73
CA ASP A 7 -0.38 -11.16 -13.20
C ASP A 7 -1.23 -12.40 -13.55
N ILE A 8 -1.51 -13.25 -12.56
CA ILE A 8 -2.32 -14.46 -12.71
C ILE A 8 -3.84 -14.20 -12.66
N GLY A 9 -4.25 -12.96 -12.40
CA GLY A 9 -5.64 -12.58 -12.22
C GLY A 9 -6.22 -13.05 -10.88
N GLY A 10 -7.48 -13.49 -10.90
CA GLY A 10 -8.20 -14.00 -9.74
C GLY A 10 -9.08 -12.96 -9.05
N ARG A 11 -10.28 -13.39 -8.63
CA ARG A 11 -11.25 -12.58 -7.89
C ARG A 11 -10.98 -12.65 -6.37
N PRO A 12 -10.79 -11.51 -5.69
CA PRO A 12 -10.67 -11.48 -4.24
C PRO A 12 -11.80 -12.23 -3.53
N GLY A 13 -11.45 -13.05 -2.54
CA GLY A 13 -12.38 -13.84 -1.72
C GLY A 13 -13.03 -15.06 -2.39
N VAL A 14 -13.12 -15.09 -3.73
CA VAL A 14 -13.53 -16.29 -4.48
C VAL A 14 -12.31 -17.16 -4.77
N ASN A 15 -11.29 -16.55 -5.36
CA ASN A 15 -10.03 -17.17 -5.75
C ASN A 15 -8.98 -17.13 -4.62
N CYS A 16 -9.43 -17.03 -3.37
CA CYS A 16 -8.60 -17.04 -2.16
C CYS A 16 -9.08 -18.07 -1.12
N ARG A 17 -9.93 -19.04 -1.54
CA ARG A 17 -10.65 -19.99 -0.67
C ARG A 17 -11.47 -19.32 0.44
N GLY A 18 -12.11 -18.19 0.12
CA GLY A 18 -12.92 -17.40 1.05
C GLY A 18 -12.23 -16.13 1.54
N PHE A 19 -13.06 -15.12 1.82
CA PHE A 19 -12.60 -13.86 2.42
C PHE A 19 -12.10 -14.09 3.84
N CYS A 20 -10.97 -13.47 4.20
CA CYS A 20 -10.68 -13.22 5.61
C CYS A 20 -11.77 -12.31 6.21
N GLU A 21 -12.07 -12.46 7.50
CA GLU A 21 -13.07 -11.64 8.20
C GLU A 21 -12.77 -10.14 8.11
N TYR A 22 -11.48 -9.78 8.03
CA TYR A 22 -10.98 -8.42 7.95
C TYR A 22 -10.65 -7.94 6.52
N CYS A 23 -11.03 -8.70 5.48
CA CYS A 23 -10.67 -8.37 4.10
C CYS A 23 -11.38 -7.08 3.63
N TYR A 24 -10.61 -6.10 3.14
CA TYR A 24 -11.14 -4.83 2.64
C TYR A 24 -11.91 -4.96 1.32
N PHE A 25 -11.78 -6.08 0.60
CA PHE A 25 -12.59 -6.36 -0.59
C PHE A 25 -13.91 -7.08 -0.27
N LYS A 26 -14.07 -7.54 0.98
CA LYS A 26 -15.33 -8.13 1.45
C LYS A 26 -16.41 -7.05 1.42
N HIS A 27 -17.57 -7.38 0.81
CA HIS A 27 -18.72 -6.48 0.68
C HIS A 27 -18.48 -5.20 -0.16
N VAL A 28 -17.47 -5.20 -1.05
CA VAL A 28 -17.34 -4.14 -2.06
C VAL A 28 -18.61 -4.07 -2.91
N LYS A 29 -19.15 -2.86 -3.04
CA LYS A 29 -20.36 -2.58 -3.79
C LYS A 29 -20.02 -1.94 -5.13
N GLU A 30 -20.96 -1.98 -6.06
CA GLU A 30 -20.90 -1.07 -7.19
C GLU A 30 -20.99 0.37 -6.70
N THR A 31 -19.90 1.12 -6.89
CA THR A 31 -19.86 2.56 -6.67
C THR A 31 -19.88 3.29 -8.01
N ARG A 32 -20.22 4.57 -8.03
CA ARG A 32 -19.93 5.39 -9.22
C ARG A 32 -18.43 5.70 -9.25
N PRO A 33 -17.80 5.83 -10.43
CA PRO A 33 -16.41 6.25 -10.49
C PRO A 33 -16.24 7.62 -9.82
N PHE A 34 -15.33 7.72 -8.85
CA PHE A 34 -15.02 8.98 -8.17
C PHE A 34 -14.31 9.99 -9.08
N GLY A 35 -13.67 9.48 -10.14
CA GLY A 35 -12.67 10.18 -10.94
C GLY A 35 -11.27 9.97 -10.39
N CYS A 36 -10.27 10.22 -11.23
CA CYS A 36 -8.87 10.24 -10.84
C CYS A 36 -8.08 11.01 -11.90
N ARG A 37 -6.76 11.09 -11.72
CA ARG A 37 -5.82 11.69 -12.67
C ARG A 37 -5.78 11.07 -14.08
N HIS A 38 -6.22 9.81 -14.22
CA HIS A 38 -6.22 9.09 -15.49
C HIS A 38 -7.54 9.26 -16.26
N CYS A 39 -8.51 9.96 -15.66
CA CYS A 39 -9.74 10.27 -16.36
C CYS A 39 -9.47 11.26 -17.51
N PRO A 40 -10.10 11.07 -18.67
CA PRO A 40 -10.01 12.04 -19.75
C PRO A 40 -10.70 13.36 -19.35
N PRO A 41 -10.30 14.52 -19.88
CA PRO A 41 -10.72 15.84 -19.38
C PRO A 41 -12.24 16.11 -19.35
N TYR A 42 -13.03 15.37 -20.11
CA TYR A 42 -14.47 15.59 -20.29
C TYR A 42 -15.35 14.50 -19.68
N GLN A 43 -14.76 13.51 -19.01
CA GLN A 43 -15.52 12.36 -18.49
C GLN A 43 -14.95 11.86 -17.16
N VAL A 44 -15.84 11.75 -16.18
CA VAL A 44 -15.53 11.09 -14.91
C VAL A 44 -15.64 9.58 -15.11
N GLY A 45 -14.55 8.88 -14.81
CA GLY A 45 -14.43 7.44 -14.99
C GLY A 45 -13.43 7.07 -16.09
N CYS A 46 -12.35 6.42 -15.69
CA CYS A 46 -11.46 5.65 -16.56
C CYS A 46 -11.38 4.22 -16.02
N ASP A 47 -10.74 3.31 -16.75
CA ASP A 47 -10.58 1.90 -16.33
C ASP A 47 -10.02 1.77 -14.90
N TYR A 48 -9.03 2.60 -14.55
CA TYR A 48 -8.40 2.58 -13.23
C TYR A 48 -9.39 2.83 -12.08
N CYS A 49 -10.12 3.97 -12.11
CA CYS A 49 -11.00 4.35 -11.00
C CYS A 49 -12.40 3.72 -11.06
N SER A 50 -12.77 3.08 -12.17
CA SER A 50 -14.05 2.38 -12.31
C SER A 50 -13.94 0.88 -12.03
N ARG A 51 -12.80 0.26 -12.40
CA ARG A 51 -12.59 -1.19 -12.39
C ARG A 51 -11.36 -1.59 -11.60
N SER A 52 -10.16 -1.11 -11.96
CA SER A 52 -8.90 -1.63 -11.42
C SER A 52 -8.76 -1.45 -9.91
N VAL A 53 -9.17 -0.30 -9.37
CA VAL A 53 -9.14 -0.04 -7.91
C VAL A 53 -10.00 -1.02 -7.09
N ARG A 54 -10.98 -1.68 -7.73
CA ARG A 54 -11.84 -2.68 -7.07
C ARG A 54 -11.27 -4.08 -7.15
N GLU A 55 -10.11 -4.25 -7.78
CA GLU A 55 -9.56 -5.55 -8.15
C GLU A 55 -10.61 -6.41 -8.86
N TYR A 56 -11.34 -5.78 -9.80
CA TYR A 56 -12.37 -6.48 -10.55
C TYR A 56 -11.73 -7.32 -11.66
N TYR A 57 -11.37 -8.54 -11.28
CA TYR A 57 -10.93 -9.59 -12.19
C TYR A 57 -12.11 -10.45 -12.64
N GLN A 58 -12.07 -10.97 -13.88
CA GLN A 58 -13.09 -11.93 -14.33
C GLN A 58 -12.88 -13.34 -13.76
N GLY A 59 -11.70 -13.62 -13.19
CA GLY A 59 -11.31 -14.92 -12.66
C GLY A 59 -9.81 -15.11 -12.84
N TRP A 60 -9.34 -16.35 -12.65
CA TRP A 60 -7.99 -16.74 -12.99
C TRP A 60 -7.75 -16.61 -14.50
N LYS A 61 -6.59 -16.10 -14.88
CA LYS A 61 -6.08 -16.27 -16.24
C LYS A 61 -5.62 -17.72 -16.41
N THR A 62 -5.80 -18.28 -17.59
CA THR A 62 -5.23 -19.59 -17.93
C THR A 62 -3.71 -19.50 -18.01
N LEU A 63 -3.00 -20.63 -17.81
CA LEU A 63 -1.55 -20.68 -17.95
C LEU A 63 -1.06 -20.12 -19.29
N ARG A 64 -1.83 -20.37 -20.37
CA ARG A 64 -1.56 -19.84 -21.71
C ARG A 64 -1.62 -18.32 -21.77
N GLU A 65 -2.69 -17.71 -21.26
CA GLU A 65 -2.84 -16.25 -21.22
C GLU A 65 -1.70 -15.60 -20.42
N VAL A 66 -1.37 -16.19 -19.26
CA VAL A 66 -0.24 -15.74 -18.44
C VAL A 66 1.08 -15.83 -19.22
N GLY A 67 1.33 -16.94 -19.91
CA GLY A 67 2.54 -17.12 -20.73
C GLY A 67 2.63 -16.13 -21.90
N GLU A 68 1.53 -15.91 -22.62
CA GLU A 68 1.48 -14.96 -23.75
C GLU A 68 1.72 -13.51 -23.28
N GLU A 69 1.09 -13.09 -22.17
CA GLU A 69 1.31 -11.75 -21.58
C GLU A 69 2.73 -11.59 -21.04
N THR A 70 3.27 -12.62 -20.38
CA THR A 70 4.64 -12.62 -19.85
C THR A 70 5.65 -12.44 -20.98
N LEU A 71 5.49 -13.17 -22.10
CA LEU A 71 6.33 -13.03 -23.27
C LEU A 71 6.22 -11.64 -23.91
N ALA A 72 5.00 -11.11 -24.05
CA ALA A 72 4.78 -9.78 -24.59
C ALA A 72 5.47 -8.70 -23.73
N ASN A 73 5.37 -8.80 -22.40
CA ASN A 73 6.04 -7.89 -21.49
C ASN A 73 7.56 -7.99 -21.58
N LEU A 74 8.11 -9.20 -21.65
CA LEU A 74 9.55 -9.43 -21.85
C LEU A 74 10.08 -8.76 -23.12
N GLN A 75 9.32 -8.82 -24.22
CA GLN A 75 9.72 -8.18 -25.49
C GLN A 75 9.75 -6.65 -25.42
N LEU A 76 9.01 -6.06 -24.49
CA LEU A 76 8.98 -4.61 -24.28
C LEU A 76 10.03 -4.12 -23.28
N MET A 77 10.65 -5.04 -22.52
CA MET A 77 11.63 -4.69 -21.50
C MET A 77 12.96 -4.29 -22.14
N THR A 78 13.49 -3.15 -21.71
CA THR A 78 14.83 -2.68 -22.08
C THR A 78 15.79 -2.91 -20.91
N GLY A 79 16.49 -4.05 -20.92
CA GLY A 79 17.49 -4.41 -19.91
C GLY A 79 17.40 -5.87 -19.48
N ASP A 80 18.42 -6.31 -18.73
CA ASP A 80 18.45 -7.65 -18.17
C ASP A 80 17.40 -7.79 -17.05
N LEU A 81 16.72 -8.93 -17.06
CA LEU A 81 15.70 -9.28 -16.08
C LEU A 81 16.38 -9.79 -14.81
N ASP A 82 16.11 -9.16 -13.67
CA ASP A 82 16.71 -9.57 -12.39
C ASP A 82 15.78 -10.41 -11.53
N ARG A 83 14.47 -10.28 -11.73
CA ARG A 83 13.46 -10.95 -10.90
C ARG A 83 12.10 -11.03 -11.58
N VAL A 84 11.40 -12.14 -11.34
CA VAL A 84 10.00 -12.33 -11.71
C VAL A 84 9.14 -12.33 -10.45
N THR A 85 8.13 -11.45 -10.38
CA THR A 85 7.19 -11.37 -9.26
C THR A 85 5.81 -11.87 -9.69
N ILE A 86 5.33 -12.93 -9.06
CA ILE A 86 4.00 -13.49 -9.25
C ILE A 86 3.01 -12.71 -8.37
N SER A 87 1.95 -12.19 -8.97
CA SER A 87 0.90 -11.41 -8.29
C SER A 87 -0.45 -11.59 -8.97
N GLY A 88 -1.53 -11.19 -8.32
CA GLY A 88 -2.89 -11.23 -8.85
C GLY A 88 -3.91 -10.73 -7.83
N GLY A 89 -5.17 -10.58 -8.24
CA GLY A 89 -6.27 -10.28 -7.31
C GLY A 89 -6.73 -11.49 -6.49
N GLY A 90 -6.43 -12.70 -6.95
CA GLY A 90 -6.58 -13.92 -6.17
C GLY A 90 -5.33 -14.20 -5.32
N ASP A 91 -5.39 -15.21 -4.45
CA ASP A 91 -4.20 -15.66 -3.73
C ASP A 91 -3.38 -16.61 -4.62
N PRO A 92 -2.10 -16.33 -4.94
CA PRO A 92 -1.27 -17.21 -5.76
C PRO A 92 -1.23 -18.66 -5.30
N SER A 93 -1.29 -18.93 -3.99
CA SER A 93 -1.35 -20.31 -3.48
C SER A 93 -2.60 -21.07 -3.94
N CYS A 94 -3.66 -20.36 -4.33
CA CYS A 94 -4.94 -20.91 -4.80
C CYS A 94 -5.04 -20.95 -6.32
N TYR A 95 -3.99 -20.61 -7.06
CA TYR A 95 -3.99 -20.67 -8.52
C TYR A 95 -4.06 -22.14 -8.99
N PRO A 96 -4.98 -22.53 -9.90
CA PRO A 96 -5.20 -23.94 -10.24
C PRO A 96 -3.99 -24.58 -10.91
N GLU A 97 -3.27 -23.83 -11.74
CA GLU A 97 -2.10 -24.26 -12.51
C GLU A 97 -0.80 -23.77 -11.84
N PHE A 98 -0.78 -23.65 -10.50
CA PHE A 98 0.34 -23.02 -9.77
C PHE A 98 1.68 -23.73 -9.96
N ARG A 99 1.70 -25.06 -9.90
CA ARG A 99 2.94 -25.83 -10.13
C ARG A 99 3.44 -25.65 -11.56
N ASP A 100 2.57 -25.77 -12.53
CA ASP A 100 2.91 -25.60 -13.96
C ASP A 100 3.40 -24.17 -14.25
N LEU A 101 2.83 -23.16 -13.60
CA LEU A 101 3.29 -21.78 -13.68
C LEU A 101 4.70 -21.61 -13.11
N ILE A 102 4.97 -22.19 -11.93
CA ILE A 102 6.30 -22.13 -11.31
C ILE A 102 7.33 -22.81 -12.21
N GLU A 103 7.02 -23.98 -12.77
CA GLU A 103 7.90 -24.67 -13.72
C GLU A 103 8.16 -23.81 -14.97
N LEU A 104 7.10 -23.24 -15.58
CA LEU A 104 7.21 -22.35 -16.74
C LEU A 104 8.16 -21.17 -16.46
N LEU A 105 7.99 -20.49 -15.32
CA LEU A 105 8.78 -19.31 -14.97
C LEU A 105 10.20 -19.67 -14.53
N SER A 106 10.40 -20.83 -13.90
CA SER A 106 11.72 -21.30 -13.48
C SER A 106 12.68 -21.49 -14.65
N GLY A 107 12.16 -21.83 -15.84
CA GLY A 107 12.95 -21.94 -17.08
C GLY A 107 13.59 -20.64 -17.56
N MET A 108 13.24 -19.49 -16.97
CA MET A 108 13.89 -18.21 -17.22
C MET A 108 15.21 -18.03 -16.45
N GLU A 109 15.51 -18.94 -15.51
CA GLU A 109 16.73 -18.95 -14.69
C GLU A 109 16.98 -17.64 -13.91
N VAL A 110 15.91 -16.92 -13.59
CA VAL A 110 15.93 -15.70 -12.76
C VAL A 110 15.19 -15.94 -11.44
N PRO A 111 15.60 -15.28 -10.35
CA PRO A 111 14.93 -15.38 -9.06
C PRO A 111 13.42 -15.14 -9.15
N LEU A 112 12.64 -16.07 -8.61
CA LEU A 112 11.19 -15.93 -8.48
C LEU A 112 10.84 -15.29 -7.13
N HIS A 113 9.79 -14.48 -7.14
CA HIS A 113 9.20 -13.85 -5.97
C HIS A 113 7.68 -14.02 -6.02
N ILE A 114 7.06 -14.33 -4.88
CA ILE A 114 5.61 -14.25 -4.72
C ILE A 114 5.30 -12.97 -3.95
N GLY A 115 4.73 -11.98 -4.65
CA GLY A 115 4.48 -10.64 -4.11
C GLY A 115 3.42 -10.60 -3.01
N TYR A 116 2.59 -11.63 -2.91
CA TYR A 116 1.65 -11.85 -1.81
C TYR A 116 1.14 -13.29 -1.84
N THR A 117 1.05 -13.95 -0.69
CA THR A 117 0.21 -15.14 -0.51
C THR A 117 -0.25 -15.26 0.94
N SER A 118 -1.42 -15.84 1.19
CA SER A 118 -1.85 -16.24 2.53
C SER A 118 -1.56 -17.72 2.85
N GLY A 119 -1.12 -18.49 1.85
CA GLY A 119 -0.81 -19.91 1.98
C GLY A 119 -2.02 -20.85 2.10
N LYS A 120 -3.26 -20.33 2.11
CA LYS A 120 -4.48 -21.16 2.25
C LYS A 120 -4.66 -22.21 1.16
N GLY A 121 -4.05 -21.99 0.00
CA GLY A 121 -4.08 -22.92 -1.12
C GLY A 121 -3.01 -24.00 -1.07
N PHE A 122 -2.08 -23.93 -0.13
CA PHE A 122 -1.07 -24.96 0.09
C PHE A 122 -1.67 -26.12 0.90
N ASP A 123 -2.00 -27.20 0.19
CA ASP A 123 -2.61 -28.40 0.77
C ASP A 123 -1.59 -29.38 1.36
N GLU A 124 -0.32 -29.24 1.02
CA GLU A 124 0.76 -30.11 1.49
C GLU A 124 2.05 -29.33 1.75
N VAL A 125 2.87 -29.82 2.69
CA VAL A 125 4.10 -29.13 3.10
C VAL A 125 5.17 -29.17 2.00
N GLY A 126 5.18 -30.23 1.17
CA GLY A 126 6.16 -30.42 0.10
C GLY A 126 6.10 -29.36 -1.01
N ILE A 127 5.07 -28.51 -1.06
CA ILE A 127 5.07 -27.35 -1.97
C ILE A 127 6.21 -26.38 -1.65
N ALA A 128 6.64 -26.29 -0.38
CA ALA A 128 7.74 -25.41 0.01
C ALA A 128 9.05 -25.82 -0.68
N ASP A 129 9.41 -27.10 -0.58
CA ASP A 129 10.62 -27.63 -1.22
C ASP A 129 10.53 -27.49 -2.75
N PHE A 130 9.38 -27.79 -3.34
CA PHE A 130 9.15 -27.55 -4.76
C PHE A 130 9.40 -26.09 -5.16
N LEU A 131 8.90 -25.12 -4.41
CA LEU A 131 9.11 -23.71 -4.72
C LEU A 131 10.58 -23.31 -4.62
N ILE A 132 11.28 -23.78 -3.59
CA ILE A 132 12.71 -23.52 -3.38
C ILE A 132 13.53 -24.12 -4.54
N ASP A 133 13.27 -25.37 -4.90
CA ASP A 133 13.96 -26.10 -5.97
C ASP A 133 13.75 -25.43 -7.35
N HIS A 134 12.67 -24.67 -7.52
CA HIS A 134 12.33 -23.94 -8.75
C HIS A 134 12.69 -22.45 -8.69
N GLY A 135 13.58 -22.05 -7.78
CA GLY A 135 14.18 -20.71 -7.77
C GLY A 135 13.36 -19.64 -7.07
N LEU A 136 12.38 -20.00 -6.24
CA LEU A 136 11.77 -19.03 -5.33
C LEU A 136 12.83 -18.51 -4.36
N SER A 137 12.99 -17.19 -4.34
CA SER A 137 14.02 -16.49 -3.57
C SER A 137 13.44 -15.56 -2.50
N GLU A 138 12.20 -15.12 -2.71
CA GLU A 138 11.51 -14.18 -1.84
C GLU A 138 10.01 -14.51 -1.80
N VAL A 139 9.35 -14.27 -0.66
CA VAL A 139 7.89 -14.33 -0.54
C VAL A 139 7.37 -13.34 0.50
N SER A 140 6.29 -12.64 0.12
CA SER A 140 5.45 -11.90 1.06
C SER A 140 4.28 -12.77 1.53
N PHE A 141 4.27 -13.14 2.82
CA PHE A 141 3.35 -14.14 3.37
C PHE A 141 2.43 -13.55 4.45
N THR A 142 1.11 -13.62 4.25
CA THR A 142 0.14 -13.19 5.26
C THR A 142 0.05 -14.21 6.38
N VAL A 143 0.61 -13.84 7.53
CA VAL A 143 0.68 -14.67 8.73
C VAL A 143 -0.59 -14.52 9.56
N PHE A 144 -1.05 -13.27 9.77
CA PHE A 144 -2.11 -12.85 10.71
C PHE A 144 -1.88 -13.25 12.17
N SER A 145 -1.56 -14.52 12.42
CA SER A 145 -1.23 -15.10 13.71
C SER A 145 -0.60 -16.49 13.50
N VAL A 146 0.38 -16.85 14.33
CA VAL A 146 0.95 -18.21 14.35
C VAL A 146 0.12 -19.23 15.15
N ASP A 147 -0.95 -18.79 15.84
CA ASP A 147 -1.98 -19.68 16.39
C ASP A 147 -2.90 -20.19 15.25
N PRO A 148 -2.89 -21.52 14.94
CA PRO A 148 -3.71 -22.09 13.86
C PRO A 148 -5.21 -21.84 14.05
N ARG A 149 -5.69 -21.75 15.30
CA ARG A 149 -7.11 -21.52 15.60
C ARG A 149 -7.56 -20.14 15.15
N LYS A 150 -6.68 -19.14 15.24
CA LYS A 150 -6.96 -17.77 14.75
C LYS A 150 -6.94 -17.71 13.24
N ARG A 151 -5.97 -18.37 12.59
CA ARG A 151 -5.98 -18.49 11.12
C ARG A 151 -7.26 -19.14 10.63
N LYS A 152 -7.66 -20.27 11.22
CA LYS A 152 -8.92 -20.95 10.88
C LYS A 152 -10.14 -20.04 11.04
N ARG A 153 -10.22 -19.30 12.15
CA ARG A 153 -11.39 -18.46 12.47
C ARG A 153 -11.47 -17.18 11.64
N TYR A 154 -10.36 -16.48 11.47
CA TYR A 154 -10.35 -15.12 10.92
C TYR A 154 -9.86 -15.07 9.48
N MET A 155 -8.99 -15.99 9.08
CA MET A 155 -8.58 -16.11 7.68
C MET A 155 -9.45 -17.13 6.94
N HIS A 156 -10.22 -17.98 7.62
CA HIS A 156 -10.87 -19.14 7.02
C HIS A 156 -9.87 -20.07 6.31
N ASP A 157 -8.68 -20.16 6.88
CA ASP A 157 -7.65 -21.08 6.40
C ASP A 157 -8.14 -22.53 6.61
N PRO A 158 -8.28 -23.33 5.54
CA PRO A 158 -8.79 -24.70 5.66
C PRO A 158 -7.80 -25.62 6.38
N THR A 159 -6.50 -25.35 6.23
CA THR A 159 -5.38 -26.20 6.65
C THR A 159 -4.29 -25.36 7.32
N PRO A 160 -4.60 -24.63 8.41
CA PRO A 160 -3.69 -23.63 8.97
C PRO A 160 -2.37 -24.24 9.48
N GLU A 161 -2.39 -25.49 9.94
CA GLU A 161 -1.17 -26.21 10.33
C GLU A 161 -0.25 -26.48 9.13
N VAL A 162 -0.81 -26.75 7.94
CA VAL A 162 -0.02 -26.94 6.72
C VAL A 162 0.55 -25.60 6.27
N SER A 163 -0.28 -24.55 6.19
CA SER A 163 0.14 -23.20 5.81
C SER A 163 1.30 -22.70 6.68
N LEU A 164 1.24 -22.92 7.99
CA LEU A 164 2.31 -22.53 8.93
C LEU A 164 3.57 -23.37 8.78
N ARG A 165 3.46 -24.67 8.48
CA ARG A 165 4.63 -25.53 8.21
C ARG A 165 5.31 -25.19 6.89
N VAL A 166 4.54 -24.79 5.87
CA VAL A 166 5.11 -24.24 4.62
C VAL A 166 5.86 -22.95 4.92
N LEU A 167 5.24 -22.01 5.66
CA LEU A 167 5.90 -20.78 6.07
C LEU A 167 7.20 -21.05 6.84
N GLU A 168 7.18 -21.95 7.82
CA GLU A 168 8.36 -22.35 8.58
C GLU A 168 9.49 -22.86 7.69
N ARG A 169 9.16 -23.72 6.71
CA ARG A 169 10.13 -24.24 5.75
C ARG A 169 10.73 -23.14 4.88
N LEU A 170 9.92 -22.20 4.40
CA LEU A 170 10.37 -21.08 3.58
C LEU A 170 11.27 -20.12 4.35
N CYS A 171 10.94 -19.79 5.61
CA CYS A 171 11.75 -18.88 6.44
C CYS A 171 13.20 -19.36 6.61
N GLY A 172 13.42 -20.69 6.62
CA GLY A 172 14.75 -21.28 6.78
C GLY A 172 15.63 -21.24 5.53
N GLU A 173 15.05 -21.00 4.35
CA GLU A 173 15.72 -21.23 3.06
C GLU A 173 15.72 -19.99 2.14
N ILE A 174 14.72 -19.11 2.26
CA ILE A 174 14.52 -17.95 1.37
C ILE A 174 14.20 -16.67 2.14
N GLU A 175 14.13 -15.53 1.44
CA GLU A 175 13.71 -14.28 2.08
C GLU A 175 12.19 -14.25 2.31
N VAL A 176 11.78 -14.34 3.57
CA VAL A 176 10.37 -14.24 3.95
C VAL A 176 10.07 -12.92 4.61
N TYR A 177 9.09 -12.20 4.07
CA TYR A 177 8.48 -11.02 4.68
C TYR A 177 7.06 -11.38 5.14
N GLY A 178 6.87 -11.45 6.45
CA GLY A 178 5.56 -11.69 7.04
C GLY A 178 4.66 -10.46 6.90
N ALA A 179 3.35 -10.67 6.84
CA ALA A 179 2.37 -9.60 6.86
C ALA A 179 1.20 -9.92 7.80
N ALA A 180 0.74 -8.94 8.58
CA ALA A 180 -0.38 -9.12 9.51
C ALA A 180 -1.25 -7.88 9.64
N VAL A 181 -2.54 -8.02 9.34
CA VAL A 181 -3.56 -7.03 9.74
C VAL A 181 -3.78 -7.14 11.25
N VAL A 182 -3.62 -6.04 11.97
CA VAL A 182 -3.78 -5.99 13.43
C VAL A 182 -5.23 -5.67 13.78
N LEU A 183 -5.91 -6.64 14.38
CA LEU A 183 -7.25 -6.51 14.95
C LEU A 183 -7.17 -6.40 16.47
N PRO A 184 -7.50 -5.23 17.05
CA PRO A 184 -7.47 -5.04 18.49
C PRO A 184 -8.35 -6.04 19.25
N GLY A 185 -7.80 -6.66 20.28
CA GLY A 185 -8.42 -7.71 21.09
C GLY A 185 -8.50 -9.09 20.44
N VAL A 186 -7.87 -9.30 19.28
CA VAL A 186 -7.95 -10.54 18.50
C VAL A 186 -6.57 -11.17 18.30
N ASN A 187 -5.68 -10.45 17.60
CA ASN A 187 -4.32 -10.91 17.28
C ASN A 187 -3.26 -9.89 17.69
N ASP A 188 -3.58 -8.98 18.61
CA ASP A 188 -2.68 -8.01 19.24
C ASP A 188 -2.12 -8.54 20.58
N GLY A 189 -1.32 -7.71 21.25
CA GLY A 189 -0.70 -8.03 22.54
C GLY A 189 0.15 -9.30 22.47
N LYS A 190 -0.06 -10.22 23.42
CA LYS A 190 0.70 -11.48 23.52
C LYS A 190 0.67 -12.30 22.22
N TYR A 191 -0.45 -12.34 21.50
CA TYR A 191 -0.53 -13.11 20.26
C TYR A 191 0.33 -12.52 19.14
N LEU A 192 0.45 -11.20 19.10
CA LEU A 192 1.34 -10.53 18.15
C LEU A 192 2.80 -10.73 18.54
N GLU A 193 3.12 -10.64 19.83
CA GLU A 193 4.46 -10.94 20.35
C GLU A 193 4.89 -12.38 20.06
N ASP A 194 4.00 -13.35 20.26
CA ASP A 194 4.25 -14.75 19.94
C ASP A 194 4.46 -14.94 18.42
N THR A 195 3.74 -14.17 17.59
CA THR A 195 3.93 -14.17 16.13
C THR A 195 5.28 -13.58 15.72
N CYS A 196 5.68 -12.44 16.30
CA CYS A 196 7.00 -11.83 16.07
C CYS A 196 8.13 -12.78 16.46
N ARG A 197 8.05 -13.35 17.67
CA ARG A 197 9.03 -14.31 18.17
C ARG A 197 9.16 -15.52 17.26
N TRP A 198 8.03 -16.11 16.87
CA TRP A 198 8.00 -17.30 16.03
C TRP A 198 8.64 -17.05 14.66
N LEU A 199 8.38 -15.88 14.04
CA LEU A 199 8.95 -15.48 12.76
C LEU A 199 10.45 -15.23 12.85
N GLU A 200 10.90 -14.52 13.89
CA GLU A 200 12.30 -14.25 14.16
C GLU A 200 13.09 -15.55 14.37
N GLU A 201 12.61 -16.44 15.23
CA GLU A 201 13.25 -17.74 15.51
C GLU A 201 13.42 -18.62 14.27
N ARG A 202 12.62 -18.39 13.22
CA ARG A 202 12.62 -19.16 11.98
C ARG A 202 13.36 -18.49 10.83
N GLY A 203 13.87 -17.28 11.01
CA GLY A 203 14.70 -16.60 10.01
C GLY A 203 13.97 -15.66 9.05
N ALA A 204 12.71 -15.29 9.35
CA ALA A 204 12.02 -14.25 8.57
C ALA A 204 12.83 -12.94 8.56
N LYS A 205 12.77 -12.18 7.46
CA LYS A 205 13.51 -10.93 7.27
C LYS A 205 12.78 -9.71 7.82
N GLY A 206 11.46 -9.70 7.68
CA GLY A 206 10.63 -8.62 8.21
C GLY A 206 9.19 -9.03 8.50
N LEU A 207 8.48 -8.15 9.21
CA LEU A 207 7.03 -8.24 9.42
C LEU A 207 6.39 -6.87 9.16
N ILE A 208 5.48 -6.83 8.19
CA ILE A 208 4.65 -5.68 7.88
C ILE A 208 3.35 -5.80 8.67
N LEU A 209 3.15 -4.90 9.63
CA LEU A 209 1.89 -4.74 10.34
C LEU A 209 1.00 -3.79 9.54
N MET A 210 -0.27 -4.15 9.39
CA MET A 210 -1.26 -3.29 8.72
C MET A 210 -2.30 -2.86 9.74
N ARG A 211 -2.53 -1.56 9.88
CA ARG A 211 -3.59 -1.07 10.76
C ARG A 211 -4.95 -1.42 10.17
N PHE A 212 -5.83 -2.02 10.96
CA PHE A 212 -7.16 -2.37 10.49
C PHE A 212 -8.03 -1.15 10.18
N ALA A 213 -8.50 -1.07 8.94
CA ALA A 213 -9.46 -0.08 8.49
C ALA A 213 -10.90 -0.63 8.58
N ASN A 214 -11.80 0.13 9.19
CA ASN A 214 -13.21 -0.24 9.34
C ASN A 214 -14.18 0.89 8.95
N THR A 215 -13.65 2.03 8.49
CA THR A 215 -14.44 3.22 8.13
C THR A 215 -13.95 3.86 6.84
N THR A 216 -14.79 4.68 6.21
CA THR A 216 -14.43 5.48 5.03
C THR A 216 -13.30 6.47 5.33
N ARG A 217 -13.19 6.96 6.57
CA ARG A 217 -12.10 7.81 7.05
C ARG A 217 -10.73 7.14 6.94
N GLN A 218 -10.67 5.84 7.18
CA GLN A 218 -9.45 5.03 7.13
C GLN A 218 -9.12 4.50 5.72
N GLY A 219 -9.88 4.90 4.69
CA GLY A 219 -9.61 4.53 3.30
C GLY A 219 -10.57 3.52 2.67
N LEU A 220 -11.62 3.05 3.38
CA LEU A 220 -12.63 2.16 2.79
C LEU A 220 -13.60 2.92 1.88
N ILE A 221 -13.12 3.31 0.71
CA ILE A 221 -13.86 4.16 -0.23
C ILE A 221 -14.87 3.40 -1.10
N LEU A 222 -14.84 2.07 -1.12
CA LEU A 222 -15.63 1.24 -2.04
C LEU A 222 -16.99 0.80 -1.50
N GLY A 223 -17.55 1.56 -0.54
CA GLY A 223 -18.88 1.30 0.01
C GLY A 223 -18.99 0.02 0.85
N ASN A 224 -17.85 -0.50 1.28
CA ASN A 224 -17.69 -1.75 2.02
C ASN A 224 -17.49 -1.56 3.53
N ALA A 225 -17.55 -0.32 4.02
CA ALA A 225 -17.50 -0.03 5.46
C ALA A 225 -18.88 -0.21 6.14
N PRO A 226 -18.92 -0.67 7.40
CA PRO A 226 -17.82 -1.31 8.12
C PRO A 226 -17.56 -2.73 7.61
N VAL A 227 -16.30 -3.18 7.70
CA VAL A 227 -15.90 -4.55 7.35
C VAL A 227 -16.33 -5.51 8.46
N ILE A 228 -16.06 -5.17 9.73
CA ILE A 228 -16.47 -5.94 10.91
C ILE A 228 -17.28 -5.01 11.83
N LYS A 229 -18.58 -5.29 11.98
CA LYS A 229 -19.47 -4.48 12.82
C LYS A 229 -19.02 -4.52 14.29
N GLY A 230 -18.85 -3.34 14.90
CA GLY A 230 -18.48 -3.19 16.31
C GLY A 230 -17.02 -3.50 16.64
N GLN A 231 -16.18 -3.84 15.66
CA GLN A 231 -14.76 -4.05 15.88
C GLN A 231 -14.07 -2.72 16.22
N ARG A 232 -13.30 -2.72 17.32
CA ARG A 232 -12.47 -1.58 17.73
C ARG A 232 -11.41 -1.30 16.65
N ILE A 233 -11.18 -0.01 16.39
CA ILE A 233 -10.13 0.50 15.51
C ILE A 233 -9.06 1.23 16.33
N GLN A 234 -7.81 1.15 15.90
CA GLN A 234 -6.71 1.92 16.49
C GLN A 234 -6.65 3.32 15.88
N THR A 235 -6.32 4.29 16.72
CA THR A 235 -5.82 5.59 16.26
C THR A 235 -4.46 5.43 15.55
N PRO A 236 -4.06 6.37 14.68
CA PRO A 236 -2.72 6.38 14.10
C PRO A 236 -1.60 6.32 15.16
N GLU A 237 -1.77 7.03 16.28
CA GLU A 237 -0.80 7.11 17.37
C GLU A 237 -0.66 5.77 18.11
N GLU A 238 -1.78 5.15 18.50
CA GLU A 238 -1.77 3.83 19.15
C GLU A 238 -1.10 2.76 18.28
N PHE A 239 -1.30 2.83 16.96
CA PHE A 239 -0.68 1.88 16.05
C PHE A 239 0.82 2.15 15.85
N ARG A 240 1.23 3.42 15.75
CA ARG A 240 2.65 3.80 15.70
C ARG A 240 3.41 3.32 16.94
N ASP A 241 2.81 3.53 18.11
CA ASP A 241 3.44 3.15 19.38
C ASP A 241 3.56 1.63 19.50
N LEU A 242 2.54 0.86 19.07
CA LEU A 242 2.60 -0.61 18.97
C LEU A 242 3.74 -1.08 18.05
N VAL A 243 3.87 -0.48 16.86
CA VAL A 243 4.91 -0.85 15.89
C VAL A 243 6.30 -0.55 16.45
N THR A 244 6.46 0.59 17.12
CA THR A 244 7.74 1.00 17.74
C THR A 244 8.15 0.04 18.84
N ASP A 245 7.24 -0.27 19.76
CA ASP A 245 7.49 -1.19 20.87
C ASP A 245 7.83 -2.61 20.39
N LEU A 246 7.22 -3.10 19.30
CA LEU A 246 7.62 -4.37 18.71
C LEU A 246 9.00 -4.29 18.05
N ALA A 247 9.28 -3.24 17.28
CA ALA A 247 10.57 -3.06 16.62
C ALA A 247 11.75 -2.90 17.61
N GLU A 248 11.52 -2.41 18.82
CA GLU A 248 12.53 -2.33 19.88
C GLU A 248 12.80 -3.68 20.56
N ARG A 249 11.82 -4.60 20.53
CA ARG A 249 11.89 -5.89 21.24
C ARG A 249 12.40 -7.04 20.38
N PHE A 250 12.31 -6.91 19.07
CA PHE A 250 12.70 -7.95 18.10
C PHE A 250 13.73 -7.41 17.12
N SER A 251 14.67 -8.26 16.71
CA SER A 251 15.68 -7.97 15.68
C SER A 251 15.14 -8.04 14.24
N LEU A 252 13.95 -8.63 14.06
CA LEU A 252 13.19 -8.60 12.82
C LEU A 252 12.92 -7.15 12.39
N LYS A 253 13.03 -6.83 11.08
CA LYS A 253 12.56 -5.53 10.59
C LYS A 253 11.04 -5.45 10.68
N ILE A 254 10.51 -4.62 11.58
CA ILE A 254 9.07 -4.44 11.77
C ILE A 254 8.67 -3.05 11.28
N SER A 255 7.68 -3.00 10.38
CA SER A 255 7.09 -1.75 9.90
C SER A 255 5.55 -1.80 10.00
N GLY A 256 4.91 -0.65 9.94
CA GLY A 256 3.48 -0.47 10.15
C GLY A 256 2.84 0.39 9.07
N THR A 257 2.12 -0.22 8.11
CA THR A 257 1.46 0.52 7.02
C THR A 257 0.09 1.07 7.43
N PRO A 258 -0.28 2.30 7.01
CA PRO A 258 0.46 3.20 6.11
C PRO A 258 1.41 4.20 6.81
N LEU A 259 1.76 3.98 8.08
CA LEU A 259 2.10 5.09 8.99
C LEU A 259 3.53 5.17 9.48
N TRP A 260 4.27 4.06 9.58
CA TRP A 260 5.50 4.06 10.37
C TRP A 260 6.46 2.91 10.07
N ASP A 261 7.68 3.22 9.64
CA ASP A 261 8.83 2.34 9.63
C ASP A 261 9.86 2.91 10.63
N PRO A 262 9.97 2.34 11.86
CA PRO A 262 10.89 2.81 12.89
C PRO A 262 12.36 2.82 12.47
N ALA A 263 12.77 1.85 11.63
CA ALA A 263 14.18 1.69 11.24
C ALA A 263 14.63 2.81 10.28
N ILE A 264 13.71 3.29 9.44
CA ILE A 264 14.00 4.33 8.44
C ILE A 264 13.50 5.70 8.90
N GLY A 265 12.50 5.75 9.78
CA GLY A 265 11.75 6.96 10.10
C GLY A 265 10.76 7.38 9.01
N SER A 266 10.44 6.47 8.08
CA SER A 266 9.46 6.69 7.01
C SER A 266 8.03 6.52 7.54
N PRO A 267 7.01 7.20 6.99
CA PRO A 267 7.08 8.27 6.00
C PRO A 267 7.62 9.59 6.56
N PHE A 268 8.11 10.44 5.66
CA PHE A 268 8.63 11.78 5.95
C PHE A 268 9.88 11.79 6.85
N ALA A 269 10.81 10.86 6.61
CA ALA A 269 12.08 10.76 7.33
C ALA A 269 12.91 12.06 7.22
N ILE A 270 12.85 12.75 6.09
CA ILE A 270 13.55 14.01 5.78
C ILE A 270 13.25 15.12 6.79
N ARG A 271 12.10 15.06 7.48
CA ARG A 271 11.73 16.05 8.50
C ARG A 271 12.75 16.12 9.65
N ASN A 272 13.51 15.03 9.85
CA ASN A 272 14.52 14.90 10.90
C ASN A 272 15.95 15.10 10.35
N GLU A 273 16.10 15.58 9.11
CA GLU A 273 17.38 15.75 8.41
C GLU A 273 17.59 17.24 8.02
N PRO A 274 18.04 18.11 8.95
CA PRO A 274 18.17 19.54 8.71
C PRO A 274 19.02 19.88 7.47
N ASP A 275 20.13 19.16 7.27
CA ASP A 275 21.04 19.38 6.13
C ASP A 275 20.37 19.05 4.78
N LEU A 276 19.43 18.11 4.75
CA LEU A 276 18.67 17.78 3.54
C LEU A 276 17.52 18.75 3.32
N LEU A 277 16.84 19.16 4.39
CA LEU A 277 15.84 20.22 4.32
C LEU A 277 16.45 21.50 3.75
N ASP A 278 17.69 21.85 4.12
CA ASP A 278 18.36 23.05 3.60
C ASP A 278 18.68 23.00 2.11
N LYS A 279 18.79 21.80 1.53
CA LYS A 279 18.96 21.59 0.09
C LYS A 279 17.66 21.71 -0.70
N LEU A 280 16.49 21.61 -0.05
CA LEU A 280 15.21 21.81 -0.73
C LEU A 280 15.10 23.27 -1.20
N PRO A 281 14.43 23.53 -2.35
CA PRO A 281 14.17 24.88 -2.80
C PRO A 281 13.45 25.70 -1.70
N ARG A 282 13.71 27.01 -1.65
CA ARG A 282 12.97 27.91 -0.75
C ARG A 282 11.57 28.17 -1.28
N LEU A 283 10.60 28.35 -0.39
CA LEU A 283 9.27 28.77 -0.77
C LEU A 283 9.22 30.28 -0.94
N GLU A 284 8.84 30.72 -2.14
CA GLU A 284 8.79 32.13 -2.53
C GLU A 284 7.34 32.62 -2.68
N ARG A 285 6.39 31.69 -2.81
CA ARG A 285 4.98 31.97 -3.09
C ARG A 285 4.05 31.29 -2.09
N SER A 286 2.78 31.63 -2.15
CA SER A 286 1.71 31.04 -1.33
C SER A 286 0.77 30.17 -2.17
N ALA A 287 0.26 29.12 -1.56
CA ALA A 287 -0.74 28.21 -2.10
C ALA A 287 -1.47 27.51 -0.94
N THR A 288 -2.58 26.84 -1.25
CA THR A 288 -3.17 25.86 -0.34
C THR A 288 -2.82 24.45 -0.80
N VAL A 289 -2.31 23.60 0.10
CA VAL A 289 -2.01 22.19 -0.16
C VAL A 289 -2.97 21.34 0.64
N ILE A 290 -3.76 20.51 -0.03
CA ILE A 290 -4.67 19.55 0.61
C ILE A 290 -3.93 18.22 0.78
N SER A 291 -4.05 17.61 1.97
CA SER A 291 -3.54 16.27 2.25
C SER A 291 -4.49 15.49 3.17
N GLY A 292 -4.20 14.22 3.39
CA GLY A 292 -4.88 13.43 4.41
C GLY A 292 -4.44 13.82 5.82
N SER A 293 -5.29 13.56 6.81
CA SER A 293 -5.09 14.01 8.19
C SER A 293 -3.79 13.50 8.82
N VAL A 294 -3.30 12.33 8.41
CA VAL A 294 -2.05 11.74 8.92
C VAL A 294 -0.82 12.48 8.39
N ALA A 295 -0.79 12.74 7.09
CA ALA A 295 0.39 13.30 6.42
C ALA A 295 0.48 14.83 6.56
N ALA A 296 -0.65 15.51 6.76
CA ALA A 296 -0.72 16.97 6.80
C ALA A 296 0.24 17.62 7.82
N PRO A 297 0.39 17.14 9.07
CA PRO A 297 1.34 17.72 10.02
C PRO A 297 2.80 17.63 9.55
N ALA A 298 3.22 16.51 8.96
CA ALA A 298 4.57 16.31 8.47
C ALA A 298 4.87 17.19 7.25
N ILE A 299 3.94 17.25 6.29
CA ILE A 299 4.05 18.12 5.12
C ILE A 299 4.15 19.59 5.56
N ARG A 300 3.33 20.01 6.53
CA ARG A 300 3.38 21.37 7.08
C ARG A 300 4.75 21.68 7.67
N ALA A 301 5.29 20.81 8.53
CA ALA A 301 6.60 21.01 9.14
C ALA A 301 7.72 21.16 8.10
N ILE A 302 7.71 20.35 7.04
CA ILE A 302 8.72 20.41 5.97
C ILE A 302 8.60 21.71 5.16
N LEU A 303 7.39 22.13 4.81
CA LEU A 303 7.18 23.39 4.08
C LEU A 303 7.49 24.61 4.95
N ASP A 304 7.16 24.58 6.24
CA ASP A 304 7.50 25.64 7.19
C ASP A 304 9.02 25.82 7.32
N ALA A 305 9.78 24.72 7.35
CA ALA A 305 11.24 24.75 7.33
C ALA A 305 11.85 25.41 6.07
N ARG A 306 11.07 25.55 4.98
CA ARG A 306 11.50 26.19 3.72
C ARG A 306 10.99 27.61 3.52
N GLY A 307 10.40 28.22 4.55
CA GLY A 307 9.94 29.61 4.53
C GLY A 307 8.45 29.80 4.79
N GLY A 308 7.70 28.73 5.10
CA GLY A 308 6.29 28.79 5.50
C GLY A 308 5.38 29.39 4.43
N GLY A 309 4.28 30.03 4.85
CA GLY A 309 3.37 30.77 3.96
C GLY A 309 2.50 29.91 3.03
N VAL A 310 2.63 28.59 3.11
CA VAL A 310 1.76 27.62 2.43
C VAL A 310 0.77 27.05 3.43
N ARG A 311 -0.52 27.15 3.11
CA ARG A 311 -1.57 26.60 3.97
C ARG A 311 -1.72 25.11 3.69
N VAL A 312 -1.31 24.25 4.61
CA VAL A 312 -1.56 22.80 4.52
C VAL A 312 -2.88 22.47 5.20
N MET A 313 -3.89 22.07 4.44
CA MET A 313 -5.21 21.67 4.94
C MET A 313 -5.36 20.15 4.97
N ALA A 314 -5.77 19.64 6.12
CA ALA A 314 -6.09 18.23 6.30
C ALA A 314 -7.55 17.98 5.91
N ALA A 315 -7.79 17.06 5.00
CA ALA A 315 -9.09 16.40 4.91
C ALA A 315 -9.25 15.43 6.09
N ASP A 316 -10.50 15.15 6.49
CA ASP A 316 -10.77 14.16 7.54
C ASP A 316 -10.25 12.75 7.19
N LYS A 317 -10.16 12.44 5.89
CA LYS A 317 -9.55 11.22 5.37
C LYS A 317 -8.10 11.10 5.84
N GLU A 318 -7.74 9.96 6.39
CA GLU A 318 -6.36 9.73 6.88
C GLU A 318 -5.34 9.61 5.74
N ILE A 319 -5.69 8.88 4.68
CA ILE A 319 -4.79 8.57 3.55
C ILE A 319 -5.07 9.52 2.38
N ALA A 320 -4.11 10.40 2.07
CA ALA A 320 -4.24 11.44 1.04
C ALA A 320 -4.57 10.88 -0.36
N CYS A 321 -4.01 9.73 -0.71
CA CYS A 321 -4.26 9.08 -2.00
C CYS A 321 -5.71 8.58 -2.15
N LEU A 322 -6.44 8.43 -1.04
CA LEU A 322 -7.81 7.92 -1.01
C LEU A 322 -8.85 9.04 -0.79
N ILE A 323 -8.45 10.31 -0.94
CA ILE A 323 -9.38 11.44 -0.91
C ILE A 323 -10.34 11.36 -2.12
N THR A 324 -11.64 11.46 -1.84
CA THR A 324 -12.73 11.44 -2.82
C THR A 324 -13.41 12.82 -2.94
N PRO A 325 -14.36 13.02 -3.88
CA PRO A 325 -15.12 14.28 -3.97
C PRO A 325 -15.82 14.64 -2.66
N GLU A 326 -16.35 13.65 -1.93
CA GLU A 326 -17.04 13.85 -0.65
C GLU A 326 -16.09 14.43 0.41
N ASP A 327 -14.84 13.96 0.45
CA ASP A 327 -13.85 14.50 1.40
C ASP A 327 -13.50 15.97 1.06
N LEU A 328 -13.44 16.34 -0.22
CA LEU A 328 -13.23 17.74 -0.62
C LEU A 328 -14.45 18.63 -0.34
N GLN A 329 -15.66 18.08 -0.42
CA GLN A 329 -16.90 18.80 -0.08
C GLN A 329 -16.99 19.11 1.42
N ALA A 330 -16.34 18.33 2.27
CA ALA A 330 -16.31 18.58 3.71
C ALA A 330 -15.39 19.75 4.11
N LEU A 331 -14.43 20.13 3.26
CA LEU A 331 -13.53 21.27 3.52
C LEU A 331 -14.26 22.61 3.40
N ASP A 332 -14.04 23.54 4.32
CA ASP A 332 -14.59 24.90 4.21
C ASP A 332 -13.87 25.69 3.09
N PRO A 333 -14.57 26.10 2.02
CA PRO A 333 -13.95 26.83 0.93
C PRO A 333 -13.48 28.24 1.36
N ALA A 334 -14.06 28.82 2.41
CA ALA A 334 -13.60 30.12 2.93
C ALA A 334 -12.15 30.06 3.46
N GLU A 335 -11.69 28.86 3.85
CA GLU A 335 -10.32 28.63 4.29
C GLU A 335 -9.35 28.31 3.14
N LEU A 336 -9.83 28.17 1.89
CA LEU A 336 -9.00 27.86 0.73
C LEU A 336 -8.44 29.13 0.09
N GLY A 337 -7.11 29.19 -0.05
CA GLY A 337 -6.44 30.14 -0.93
C GLY A 337 -6.49 29.71 -2.40
N ASP A 338 -5.79 30.46 -3.25
CA ASP A 338 -5.60 30.15 -4.67
C ASP A 338 -4.10 30.26 -5.00
N PRO A 339 -3.49 29.30 -5.70
CA PRO A 339 -4.07 28.04 -6.16
C PRO A 339 -4.24 27.01 -5.03
N VAL A 340 -5.02 25.96 -5.32
CA VAL A 340 -5.16 24.77 -4.47
C VAL A 340 -4.45 23.58 -5.11
N ILE A 341 -3.58 22.91 -4.36
CA ILE A 341 -2.85 21.72 -4.77
C ILE A 341 -3.45 20.52 -4.05
N ILE A 342 -4.02 19.58 -4.80
CA ILE A 342 -4.55 18.31 -4.28
C ILE A 342 -3.51 17.18 -4.42
N PRO A 343 -3.62 16.08 -3.65
CA PRO A 343 -2.69 14.95 -3.80
C PRO A 343 -2.73 14.37 -5.21
N GLY A 344 -1.57 14.04 -5.78
CA GLY A 344 -1.46 13.58 -7.16
C GLY A 344 -2.32 12.36 -7.46
N ARG A 345 -2.43 11.44 -6.51
CA ARG A 345 -3.20 10.18 -6.64
C ARG A 345 -4.63 10.22 -6.09
N ALA A 346 -5.13 11.38 -5.64
CA ALA A 346 -6.48 11.47 -5.09
C ALA A 346 -7.56 11.00 -6.11
N PHE A 347 -8.56 10.27 -5.60
CA PHE A 347 -9.71 9.75 -6.33
C PHE A 347 -10.77 10.83 -6.55
N VAL A 348 -10.40 11.86 -7.29
CA VAL A 348 -11.31 12.92 -7.76
C VAL A 348 -10.95 13.28 -9.19
N HIS A 349 -11.91 13.66 -10.01
CA HIS A 349 -11.63 14.22 -11.34
C HIS A 349 -11.24 15.72 -11.22
N ASP A 350 -10.28 16.20 -12.00
CA ASP A 350 -9.74 17.58 -11.88
C ASP A 350 -10.83 18.66 -11.97
N ARG A 351 -11.71 18.57 -12.97
CA ARG A 351 -12.87 19.48 -13.09
C ARG A 351 -13.83 19.42 -11.89
N VAL A 352 -14.03 18.24 -11.32
CA VAL A 352 -14.90 18.05 -10.16
C VAL A 352 -14.25 18.68 -8.92
N ALA A 353 -12.94 18.49 -8.73
CA ALA A 353 -12.19 19.16 -7.68
C ALA A 353 -12.29 20.69 -7.81
N ALA A 354 -12.06 21.25 -9.01
CA ALA A 354 -12.18 22.69 -9.24
C ALA A 354 -13.57 23.24 -8.93
N GLN A 355 -14.63 22.52 -9.31
CA GLN A 355 -16.02 22.89 -9.00
C GLN A 355 -16.29 22.86 -7.48
N ILE A 356 -15.89 21.80 -6.79
CA ILE A 356 -16.13 21.63 -5.34
C ILE A 356 -15.37 22.69 -4.53
N LEU A 357 -14.11 22.95 -4.90
CA LEU A 357 -13.23 23.88 -4.19
C LEU A 357 -13.53 25.34 -4.54
N SER A 358 -14.32 25.61 -5.57
CA SER A 358 -14.79 26.96 -5.96
C SER A 358 -16.28 27.19 -5.70
N ARG A 359 -16.91 26.35 -4.88
CA ARG A 359 -18.37 26.36 -4.67
C ARG A 359 -18.91 27.57 -3.90
N ASP A 360 -18.03 28.34 -3.26
CA ASP A 360 -18.32 29.63 -2.63
C ASP A 360 -18.34 30.80 -3.63
N GLY A 361 -18.16 30.53 -4.92
CA GLY A 361 -18.13 31.53 -5.98
C GLY A 361 -16.74 32.13 -6.25
N VAL A 362 -15.74 31.84 -5.42
CA VAL A 362 -14.35 32.24 -5.66
C VAL A 362 -13.70 31.23 -6.60
N GLN A 363 -13.32 31.66 -7.80
CA GLN A 363 -12.65 30.79 -8.77
C GLN A 363 -11.23 30.47 -8.31
N ARG A 364 -10.96 29.17 -8.09
CA ARG A 364 -9.64 28.67 -7.69
C ARG A 364 -9.05 27.79 -8.78
N THR A 365 -7.76 27.97 -9.03
CA THR A 365 -6.99 27.08 -9.91
C THR A 365 -6.58 25.85 -9.11
N VAL A 366 -6.92 24.66 -9.60
CA VAL A 366 -6.58 23.39 -8.94
C VAL A 366 -5.47 22.69 -9.70
N PHE A 367 -4.39 22.35 -9.00
CA PHE A 367 -3.29 21.54 -9.51
C PHE A 367 -3.19 20.22 -8.77
N ARG A 368 -2.66 19.20 -9.45
CA ARG A 368 -2.19 17.98 -8.78
C ARG A 368 -0.75 18.17 -8.33
N GLY A 369 -0.49 17.83 -7.08
CA GLY A 369 0.87 17.69 -6.58
C GLY A 369 1.56 16.44 -7.14
N PRO A 370 2.79 16.18 -6.68
CA PRO A 370 3.52 14.95 -6.99
C PRO A 370 2.71 13.69 -6.69
N GLU A 371 3.03 12.59 -7.37
CA GLU A 371 2.32 11.31 -7.15
C GLU A 371 2.55 10.78 -5.73
N MET A 372 3.80 10.91 -5.28
CA MET A 372 4.28 10.47 -3.98
C MET A 372 5.18 11.56 -3.40
N LEU A 373 5.05 11.79 -2.10
CA LEU A 373 5.97 12.65 -1.34
C LEU A 373 6.90 11.83 -0.45
N THR A 374 6.64 10.53 -0.32
CA THR A 374 7.30 9.59 0.59
C THR A 374 6.92 8.17 0.21
N ALA A 375 7.73 7.20 0.64
CA ALA A 375 7.34 5.80 0.72
C ALA A 375 6.43 5.60 1.94
N ASP A 376 5.44 4.71 1.84
CA ASP A 376 4.75 4.19 3.03
C ASP A 376 5.55 3.03 3.65
N ALA A 377 5.12 2.57 4.82
CA ALA A 377 5.85 1.54 5.57
C ALA A 377 5.89 0.16 4.88
N GLU A 378 4.98 -0.10 3.93
CA GLU A 378 4.99 -1.31 3.11
C GLU A 378 6.08 -1.19 2.03
N THR A 379 6.08 -0.07 1.30
CA THR A 379 7.09 0.22 0.27
C THR A 379 8.50 0.32 0.88
N SER A 380 8.64 0.95 2.05
CA SER A 380 9.93 1.13 2.72
C SER A 380 10.53 -0.18 3.26
N MET A 381 9.75 -1.26 3.36
CA MET A 381 10.25 -2.55 3.84
C MET A 381 11.43 -3.04 2.98
N GLY A 382 11.34 -2.88 1.66
CA GLY A 382 12.40 -3.23 0.71
C GLY A 382 13.38 -2.11 0.37
N MET A 383 13.33 -0.95 1.05
CA MET A 383 14.17 0.21 0.75
C MET A 383 15.26 0.43 1.80
N THR A 384 16.33 1.10 1.37
CA THR A 384 17.32 1.70 2.28
C THR A 384 16.85 3.08 2.76
N ARG A 385 17.40 3.55 3.88
CA ARG A 385 17.13 4.90 4.38
C ARG A 385 17.46 5.97 3.33
N ASP A 386 18.61 5.88 2.69
CA ASP A 386 19.04 6.82 1.65
C ASP A 386 18.08 6.81 0.45
N GLY A 387 17.58 5.64 0.06
CA GLY A 387 16.59 5.53 -1.01
C GLY A 387 15.27 6.24 -0.67
N VAL A 388 14.80 6.11 0.58
CA VAL A 388 13.60 6.84 1.05
C VAL A 388 13.85 8.35 1.11
N LEU A 389 14.99 8.78 1.66
CA LEU A 389 15.34 10.21 1.74
C LEU A 389 15.47 10.84 0.36
N LEU A 390 16.06 10.15 -0.61
CA LEU A 390 16.15 10.63 -2.00
C LEU A 390 14.75 10.81 -2.61
N MET A 391 13.86 9.82 -2.47
CA MET A 391 12.48 9.93 -2.95
C MET A 391 11.73 11.10 -2.31
N GLU A 392 11.86 11.28 -0.99
CA GLU A 392 11.25 12.40 -0.28
C GLU A 392 11.83 13.75 -0.75
N MET A 393 13.15 13.84 -0.94
CA MET A 393 13.81 15.04 -1.48
C MET A 393 13.27 15.41 -2.86
N GLU A 394 13.13 14.45 -3.76
CA GLU A 394 12.58 14.65 -5.10
C GLU A 394 11.11 15.10 -5.04
N GLY A 395 10.27 14.37 -4.29
CA GLY A 395 8.85 14.69 -4.13
C GLY A 395 8.61 16.08 -3.55
N PHE A 396 9.32 16.46 -2.47
CA PHE A 396 9.19 17.80 -1.90
C PHE A 396 9.79 18.89 -2.77
N SER A 397 10.89 18.62 -3.47
CA SER A 397 11.45 19.58 -4.44
C SER A 397 10.43 19.90 -5.53
N ASP A 398 9.74 18.89 -6.05
CA ASP A 398 8.73 19.08 -7.09
C ASP A 398 7.47 19.77 -6.58
N LEU A 399 7.01 19.44 -5.36
CA LEU A 399 5.92 20.17 -4.72
C LEU A 399 6.26 21.65 -4.52
N ILE A 400 7.45 21.96 -4.02
CA ILE A 400 7.88 23.35 -3.78
C ILE A 400 8.03 24.10 -5.11
N ARG A 401 8.62 23.48 -6.13
CA ARG A 401 8.71 24.07 -7.48
C ARG A 401 7.33 24.35 -8.08
N LEU A 402 6.38 23.44 -7.89
CA LEU A 402 4.98 23.63 -8.31
C LEU A 402 4.37 24.85 -7.61
N ILE A 403 4.55 24.97 -6.30
CA ILE A 403 4.09 26.12 -5.51
C ILE A 403 4.75 27.42 -5.99
N ASN A 404 6.06 27.45 -6.17
CA ASN A 404 6.76 28.66 -6.59
C ASN A 404 6.39 29.09 -8.02
N ARG A 405 6.08 28.12 -8.89
CA ARG A 405 5.71 28.40 -10.27
C ARG A 405 4.31 28.97 -10.41
N TYR A 406 3.34 28.43 -9.66
CA TYR A 406 1.91 28.74 -9.84
C TYR A 406 1.27 29.48 -8.68
N GLY A 407 1.95 29.54 -7.54
CA GLY A 407 1.49 30.22 -6.33
C GLY A 407 1.33 31.72 -6.54
N ARG A 408 0.66 32.36 -5.57
CA ARG A 408 0.49 33.80 -5.52
C ARG A 408 1.67 34.45 -4.80
N GLU A 409 1.94 35.70 -5.17
CA GLU A 409 2.88 36.54 -4.41
C GLU A 409 2.38 36.67 -2.97
N ARG A 410 3.35 36.74 -2.04
CA ARG A 410 3.09 36.75 -0.61
C ARG A 410 2.75 38.14 -0.10
#